data_AF-A0A382W7K2-F1
#
_entry.id   AF-A0A382W7K2-F1
#
_cell.length_a   1.000
_cell.length_b   1.000
_cell.length_c   1.000
_cell.angle_alpha   90.00
_cell.angle_beta   90.00
_cell.angle_gamma   90.00
#
_symmetry.space_group_name_H-M   'P 1'
#
loop_
_entity.id
_entity.type
_entity.pdbx_description
1 polymer ?
#
loop_
_entity_poly.entity_id
_entity_poly.type
_entity_poly.pdbx_seq_one_letter_code
_entity_poly.pdbx_strand_id
1 'polypeptide(L)'
;MYNLLLRNGRVIDGSGAPVQPADVAIEDGRIVAMGDLSTARASDTIDATGRFVTPGFVDIHTHSDLTLVIEGRASSSLAQGVTTQITGNCGVSAAPTLDHEPYYGPLDPGMTRGLVCDWTRFDEYFHRLAGQGVGTNVATLVGHGNIRVAAVGW
;
A
#
# COMPACT_ATOMS: atom_id res chain seq x y z
N MET A 1 15.85 19.27 -14.23
CA MET A 1 15.21 19.67 -12.96
C MET A 1 14.33 18.51 -12.58
N TYR A 2 14.41 18.00 -11.36
CA TYR A 2 13.63 16.85 -10.90
C TYR A 2 12.30 17.26 -10.25
N ASN A 3 11.36 16.34 -10.05
CA ASN A 3 10.15 16.64 -9.27
C ASN A 3 10.47 16.77 -7.79
N LEU A 4 11.17 15.79 -7.22
CA LEU A 4 11.50 15.74 -5.80
C LEU A 4 12.97 15.35 -5.59
N LEU A 5 13.63 16.01 -4.65
CA LEU A 5 14.98 15.69 -4.21
C LEU A 5 15.02 15.50 -2.69
N LEU A 6 15.49 14.33 -2.25
CA LEU A 6 15.82 14.05 -0.86
C LEU A 6 17.31 14.35 -0.66
N ARG A 7 17.66 15.34 0.17
CA ARG A 7 19.05 15.78 0.38
C ARG A 7 19.63 15.33 1.71
N ASN A 8 20.95 15.16 1.76
CA ASN A 8 21.74 14.89 2.97
C ASN A 8 21.31 13.62 3.72
N GLY A 9 20.74 12.65 3.00
CA GLY A 9 20.25 11.41 3.56
C GLY A 9 21.38 10.41 3.84
N ARG A 10 21.08 9.46 4.72
CA ARG A 10 21.80 8.18 4.81
C ARG A 10 20.92 7.10 4.21
N VAL A 11 21.29 6.59 3.05
CA VAL A 11 20.48 5.64 2.29
C VAL A 11 20.73 4.22 2.78
N ILE A 12 19.62 3.51 3.06
CA ILE A 12 19.56 2.06 3.23
C ILE A 12 18.73 1.54 2.07
N ASP A 13 19.36 0.98 1.04
CA ASP A 13 18.71 0.65 -0.24
C ASP A 13 17.88 -0.65 -0.22
N GLY A 14 17.92 -1.40 0.89
CA GLY A 14 17.21 -2.67 1.05
C GLY A 14 17.95 -3.90 0.51
N SER A 15 19.11 -3.74 -0.13
CA SER A 15 19.92 -4.87 -0.65
C SER A 15 20.71 -5.63 0.42
N GLY A 16 20.79 -5.08 1.63
CA GLY A 16 21.68 -5.55 2.70
C GLY A 16 23.09 -4.96 2.64
N ALA A 17 23.39 -4.11 1.65
CA ALA A 17 24.63 -3.34 1.61
C ALA A 17 24.75 -2.37 2.80
N PRO A 18 25.98 -1.97 3.18
CA PRO A 18 26.19 -0.96 4.22
C PRO A 18 25.50 0.37 3.89
N VAL A 19 25.08 1.09 4.92
CA VAL A 19 24.48 2.43 4.79
C VAL A 19 25.46 3.41 4.14
N GLN A 20 24.98 4.22 3.20
CA GLN A 20 25.82 5.21 2.50
C GLN A 20 25.20 6.62 2.54
N PRO A 21 26.01 7.69 2.68
CA PRO A 21 25.52 9.05 2.50
C PRO A 21 25.20 9.28 1.02
N ALA A 22 23.98 9.74 0.72
CA ALA A 22 23.57 10.07 -0.64
C ALA A 22 22.30 10.93 -0.66
N ASP A 23 22.18 11.71 -1.71
CA ASP A 23 20.93 12.34 -2.14
C ASP A 23 20.16 11.37 -3.04
N VAL A 24 18.83 11.51 -3.11
CA VAL A 24 17.95 10.70 -3.98
C VAL A 24 17.02 11.60 -4.78
N ALA A 25 17.03 11.48 -6.11
CA ALA A 25 16.15 12.24 -7.00
C ALA A 25 15.01 11.38 -7.55
N ILE A 26 13.82 11.96 -7.57
CA ILE A 26 12.59 11.36 -8.10
C ILE A 26 12.05 12.21 -9.25
N GLU A 27 11.74 11.55 -10.35
CA GLU A 27 11.05 12.09 -11.53
C GLU A 27 9.95 11.13 -11.97
N ASP A 28 8.75 11.63 -12.27
CA ASP A 28 7.60 10.85 -12.74
C ASP A 28 7.32 9.60 -11.89
N GLY A 29 7.42 9.76 -10.57
CA GLY A 29 7.19 8.69 -9.59
C GLY A 29 8.29 7.62 -9.53
N ARG A 30 9.43 7.83 -10.19
CA ARG A 30 10.56 6.89 -10.21
C ARG A 30 11.81 7.51 -9.61
N ILE A 31 12.60 6.69 -8.92
CA ILE A 31 13.95 7.08 -8.52
C ILE A 31 14.82 7.09 -9.78
N VAL A 32 15.39 8.24 -10.11
CA VAL A 32 16.19 8.44 -11.35
C VAL A 32 17.67 8.65 -11.10
N ALA A 33 18.06 9.04 -9.88
CA ALA A 33 19.46 9.17 -9.49
C ALA A 33 19.64 9.01 -7.97
N MET A 34 20.81 8.53 -7.57
CA MET A 34 21.27 8.42 -6.20
C MET A 34 22.78 8.69 -6.13
N GLY A 35 23.24 9.51 -5.18
CA GLY A 35 24.66 9.84 -5.02
C GLY A 35 24.88 11.28 -4.57
N ASP A 36 25.99 11.90 -4.99
CA ASP A 36 26.20 13.35 -4.82
C ASP A 36 25.37 14.10 -5.88
N LEU A 37 24.31 14.78 -5.41
CA LEU A 37 23.43 15.60 -6.25
C LEU A 37 23.48 17.07 -5.83
N SER A 38 24.64 17.53 -5.32
CA SER A 38 24.85 18.90 -4.84
C SER A 38 24.42 19.98 -5.84
N THR A 39 24.69 19.76 -7.13
CA THR A 39 24.35 20.69 -8.23
C THR A 39 22.95 20.47 -8.82
N ALA A 40 22.24 19.42 -8.42
CA ALA A 40 20.91 19.11 -8.94
C ALA A 40 19.86 20.10 -8.43
N ARG A 41 18.83 20.33 -9.24
CA ARG A 41 17.66 21.15 -8.88
C ARG A 41 16.41 20.33 -8.99
N ALA A 42 15.47 20.54 -8.09
CA ALA A 42 14.15 19.92 -8.10
C ALA A 42 13.05 20.95 -7.78
N SER A 43 11.82 20.65 -8.16
CA SER A 43 10.64 21.46 -7.80
C SER A 43 10.43 21.45 -6.29
N ASP A 44 10.52 20.28 -5.67
CA ASP A 44 10.44 20.08 -4.23
C ASP A 44 11.75 19.50 -3.69
N THR A 45 12.12 19.90 -2.48
CA THR A 45 13.30 19.37 -1.79
C THR A 45 12.98 19.09 -0.33
N ILE A 46 13.37 17.91 0.15
CA ILE A 46 13.26 17.50 1.55
C ILE A 46 14.67 17.34 2.10
N ASP A 47 14.97 18.03 3.20
CA ASP A 47 16.23 17.85 3.94
C ASP A 47 16.13 16.64 4.88
N ALA A 48 16.88 15.59 4.57
CA ALA A 48 16.96 14.35 5.33
C ALA A 48 18.20 14.31 6.26
N THR A 49 18.78 15.46 6.60
CA THR A 49 19.90 15.55 7.55
C THR A 49 19.58 14.82 8.86
N GLY A 50 20.47 13.89 9.25
CA GLY A 50 20.31 13.07 10.45
C GLY A 50 19.24 11.98 10.36
N ARG A 51 18.58 11.83 9.20
CA ARG A 51 17.56 10.81 8.92
C ARG A 51 18.11 9.71 8.02
N PHE A 52 17.35 8.62 7.93
CA PHE A 52 17.58 7.58 6.93
C PHE A 52 16.58 7.75 5.79
N VAL A 53 17.03 7.43 4.58
CA VAL A 53 16.18 7.29 3.40
C VAL A 53 16.16 5.81 3.05
N THR A 54 14.98 5.21 3.01
CA THR A 54 14.80 3.78 2.78
C THR A 54 13.76 3.57 1.68
N PRO A 55 13.71 2.39 1.05
CA PRO A 55 12.49 1.93 0.41
C PRO A 55 11.31 2.04 1.39
N GLY A 56 10.14 2.36 0.85
CA GLY A 56 8.91 2.27 1.64
C GLY A 56 8.66 0.83 2.07
N PHE A 57 8.11 0.64 3.26
CA PHE A 57 7.94 -0.71 3.79
C PHE A 57 6.82 -1.46 3.06
N VAL A 58 7.01 -2.77 2.93
CA VAL A 58 6.04 -3.71 2.36
C VAL A 58 5.46 -4.51 3.51
N ASP A 59 4.20 -4.25 3.83
CA ASP A 59 3.48 -5.05 4.81
C ASP A 59 2.91 -6.29 4.12
N ILE A 60 3.55 -7.42 4.37
CA ILE A 60 3.23 -8.70 3.72
C ILE A 60 2.01 -9.40 4.35
N HIS A 61 1.47 -8.88 5.46
CA HIS A 61 0.42 -9.57 6.19
C HIS A 61 -0.59 -8.59 6.79
N THR A 62 -1.53 -8.15 5.95
CA THR A 62 -2.58 -7.23 6.35
C THR A 62 -3.98 -7.83 6.16
N HIS A 63 -4.93 -7.25 6.89
CA HIS A 63 -6.37 -7.44 6.72
C HIS A 63 -7.05 -6.11 6.32
N SER A 64 -6.36 -5.32 5.50
CA SER A 64 -6.85 -4.00 5.04
C SER A 64 -7.84 -4.09 3.88
N ASP A 65 -8.23 -5.31 3.49
CA ASP A 65 -9.10 -5.63 2.35
C ASP A 65 -10.32 -4.71 2.25
N LEU A 66 -11.04 -4.53 3.36
CA LEU A 66 -12.24 -3.69 3.42
C LEU A 66 -12.00 -2.31 4.01
N THR A 67 -11.02 -2.18 4.92
CA THR A 67 -10.74 -0.89 5.56
C THR A 67 -10.19 0.11 4.55
N LEU A 68 -9.51 -0.33 3.50
CA LEU A 68 -9.11 0.51 2.37
C LEU A 68 -10.30 1.07 1.59
N VAL A 69 -11.43 0.36 1.53
CA VAL A 69 -12.66 0.89 0.91
C VAL A 69 -13.28 2.01 1.76
N ILE A 70 -13.12 1.93 3.09
CA ILE A 70 -13.69 2.88 4.05
C ILE A 70 -12.79 4.12 4.23
N GLU A 71 -11.47 3.91 4.29
CA GLU A 71 -10.44 4.94 4.48
C GLU A 71 -9.30 4.69 3.48
N GLY A 72 -9.52 5.14 2.24
CA GLY A 72 -8.58 4.96 1.14
C GLY A 72 -7.21 5.59 1.39
N ARG A 73 -7.09 6.60 2.27
CA ARG A 73 -5.79 7.23 2.54
C ARG A 73 -4.81 6.31 3.27
N ALA A 74 -5.27 5.21 3.88
CA ALA A 74 -4.41 4.27 4.61
C ALA A 74 -3.49 4.95 5.64
N SER A 75 -4.01 5.95 6.36
CA SER A 75 -3.21 6.84 7.22
C SER A 75 -2.45 6.10 8.32
N SER A 76 -3.02 5.01 8.86
CA SER A 76 -2.33 4.17 9.86
C SER A 76 -1.07 3.54 9.28
N SER A 77 -1.18 2.94 8.08
CA SER A 77 -0.08 2.27 7.39
C SER A 77 1.00 3.28 6.97
N LEU A 78 0.59 4.40 6.38
CA LEU A 78 1.52 5.47 5.97
C LEU A 78 2.27 6.09 7.15
N ALA A 79 1.62 6.27 8.30
CA ALA A 79 2.27 6.80 9.50
C ALA A 79 3.41 5.91 10.02
N GLN A 80 3.42 4.63 9.65
CA GLN A 80 4.45 3.66 9.98
C GLN A 80 5.51 3.49 8.86
N GLY A 81 5.36 4.19 7.73
CA GLY A 81 6.24 4.08 6.57
C GLY A 81 5.87 2.95 5.60
N VAL A 82 4.71 2.30 5.76
CA VAL A 82 4.21 1.28 4.82
C VAL A 82 3.71 1.96 3.55
N THR A 83 4.23 1.51 2.41
CA THR A 83 3.84 2.03 1.08
C THR A 83 3.16 0.98 0.21
N THR A 84 3.27 -0.30 0.58
CA THR A 84 2.65 -1.42 -0.12
C THR A 84 2.05 -2.38 0.90
N GLN A 85 0.81 -2.80 0.66
CA GLN A 85 0.10 -3.77 1.51
C GLN A 85 -0.24 -5.02 0.70
N ILE A 86 0.02 -6.18 1.29
CA ILE A 86 -0.46 -7.48 0.81
C ILE A 86 -1.66 -7.88 1.67
N THR A 87 -2.84 -7.91 1.06
CA THR A 87 -4.11 -8.31 1.70
C THR A 87 -4.50 -9.75 1.32
N GLY A 88 -5.68 -10.23 1.71
CA GLY A 88 -6.16 -11.56 1.35
C GLY A 88 -5.60 -12.68 2.23
N ASN A 89 -5.09 -12.32 3.41
CA ASN A 89 -4.40 -13.23 4.31
C ASN A 89 -5.37 -14.15 5.08
N CYS A 90 -4.81 -15.22 5.67
CA CYS A 90 -5.54 -16.12 6.58
C CYS A 90 -6.78 -16.78 5.95
N GLY A 91 -6.78 -16.93 4.62
CA GLY A 91 -7.90 -17.52 3.89
C GLY A 91 -9.07 -16.57 3.66
N VAL A 92 -8.88 -15.27 3.86
CA VAL A 92 -9.95 -14.27 3.79
C VAL A 92 -9.51 -13.05 2.99
N SER A 93 -10.29 -12.65 1.98
CA SER A 93 -9.99 -11.59 1.02
C SER A 93 -11.25 -10.79 0.67
N ALA A 94 -11.09 -9.60 0.07
CA ALA A 94 -12.23 -8.77 -0.36
C ALA A 94 -13.16 -9.44 -1.39
N ALA A 95 -12.66 -10.40 -2.17
CA ALA A 95 -13.39 -11.14 -3.18
C ALA A 95 -12.84 -12.58 -3.31
N PRO A 96 -13.56 -13.54 -3.92
CA PRO A 96 -14.95 -13.43 -4.34
C PRO A 96 -15.93 -13.32 -3.17
N THR A 97 -17.12 -12.78 -3.42
CA THR A 97 -18.26 -12.79 -2.49
C THR A 97 -19.47 -13.43 -3.18
N LEU A 98 -20.44 -13.92 -2.40
CA LEU A 98 -21.68 -14.54 -2.90
C LEU A 98 -22.84 -13.57 -2.63
N ASP A 99 -23.39 -12.97 -3.69
CA ASP A 99 -24.39 -11.89 -3.66
C ASP A 99 -23.95 -10.67 -2.82
N HIS A 100 -24.70 -9.56 -2.85
CA HIS A 100 -24.41 -8.32 -2.08
C HIS A 100 -24.59 -8.48 -0.56
N GLU A 101 -24.18 -9.63 -0.02
CA GLU A 101 -24.30 -9.99 1.38
C GLU A 101 -23.24 -9.24 2.22
N PRO A 102 -23.52 -9.04 3.52
CA PRO A 102 -22.55 -8.51 4.46
C PRO A 102 -21.28 -9.38 4.47
N TYR A 103 -20.12 -8.75 4.44
CA TYR A 103 -18.86 -9.49 4.50
C TYR A 103 -18.69 -10.19 5.86
N TYR A 104 -18.63 -11.52 5.85
CA TYR A 104 -18.41 -12.36 7.02
C TYR A 104 -16.93 -12.76 7.24
N GLY A 105 -15.99 -11.91 6.82
CA GLY A 105 -14.57 -12.14 7.13
C GLY A 105 -14.25 -11.90 8.62
N PRO A 106 -12.99 -12.10 9.05
CA PRO A 106 -12.56 -12.06 10.44
C PRO A 106 -12.50 -10.63 11.00
N LEU A 107 -12.90 -9.65 10.20
CA LEU A 107 -13.03 -8.27 10.64
C LEU A 107 -14.30 -8.17 11.47
N ASP A 108 -14.14 -7.71 12.71
CA ASP A 108 -15.23 -7.23 13.54
C ASP A 108 -16.21 -6.38 12.70
N PRO A 109 -17.53 -6.67 12.71
CA PRO A 109 -18.53 -5.85 12.01
C PRO A 109 -18.46 -4.35 12.33
N GLY A 110 -17.92 -3.97 13.50
CA GLY A 110 -17.63 -2.58 13.84
C GLY A 110 -16.51 -1.95 12.98
N MET A 111 -15.54 -2.74 12.53
CA MET A 111 -14.44 -2.29 11.66
C MET A 111 -14.89 -2.04 10.22
N THR A 112 -15.90 -2.77 9.74
CA THR A 112 -16.45 -2.57 8.39
C THR A 112 -17.46 -1.43 8.33
N ARG A 113 -17.87 -0.83 9.47
CA ARG A 113 -18.81 0.30 9.56
C ARG A 113 -20.10 0.10 8.75
N GLY A 114 -20.57 -1.14 8.66
CA GLY A 114 -21.76 -1.49 7.88
C GLY A 114 -21.55 -1.43 6.35
N LEU A 115 -20.30 -1.51 5.89
CA LEU A 115 -19.97 -1.59 4.46
C LEU A 115 -20.68 -2.80 3.83
N VAL A 116 -21.49 -2.51 2.82
CA VAL A 116 -22.08 -3.50 1.93
C VAL A 116 -21.17 -3.61 0.73
N CYS A 117 -20.74 -4.83 0.39
CA CYS A 117 -19.90 -5.06 -0.77
C CYS A 117 -20.76 -4.93 -2.04
N ASP A 118 -20.50 -3.89 -2.83
CA ASP A 118 -21.12 -3.65 -4.14
C ASP A 118 -20.37 -4.35 -5.28
N TRP A 119 -19.44 -5.25 -4.95
CA TRP A 119 -18.68 -6.10 -5.87
C TRP A 119 -18.82 -7.57 -5.49
N THR A 120 -18.58 -8.43 -6.48
CA THR A 120 -18.47 -9.89 -6.34
C THR A 120 -17.12 -10.42 -6.80
N ARG A 121 -16.42 -9.69 -7.65
CA ARG A 121 -15.16 -10.11 -8.28
C ARG A 121 -14.01 -9.17 -7.93
N PHE A 122 -12.77 -9.66 -8.08
CA PHE A 122 -11.58 -8.85 -7.82
C PHE A 122 -11.44 -7.66 -8.78
N ASP A 123 -11.85 -7.80 -10.05
CA ASP A 123 -11.77 -6.70 -11.01
C ASP A 123 -12.69 -5.53 -10.60
N GLU A 124 -13.89 -5.84 -10.12
CA GLU A 124 -14.83 -4.86 -9.57
C GLU A 124 -14.29 -4.21 -8.29
N TYR A 125 -13.72 -5.01 -7.37
CA TYR A 125 -13.07 -4.50 -6.16
C TYR A 125 -11.90 -3.55 -6.48
N PHE A 126 -11.03 -3.93 -7.41
CA PHE A 126 -9.92 -3.06 -7.82
C PHE A 126 -10.39 -1.80 -8.54
N HIS A 127 -11.46 -1.89 -9.34
CA HIS A 127 -12.08 -0.72 -9.94
C HIS A 127 -12.63 0.22 -8.87
N ARG A 128 -13.26 -0.33 -7.82
CA ARG A 128 -13.76 0.43 -6.68
C ARG A 128 -12.65 1.15 -5.92
N LEU A 129 -11.53 0.48 -5.65
CA LEU A 129 -10.35 1.08 -5.02
C LEU A 129 -9.70 2.16 -5.89
N ALA A 130 -9.53 1.88 -7.19
CA ALA A 130 -8.94 2.83 -8.13
C ALA A 130 -9.80 4.11 -8.26
N GLY A 131 -11.13 3.95 -8.31
CA GLY A 131 -12.06 5.07 -8.45
C GLY A 131 -12.06 6.06 -7.28
N GLN A 132 -11.77 5.59 -6.05
CA GLN A 132 -11.67 6.47 -4.88
C GLN A 132 -10.24 6.94 -4.57
N GLY A 133 -9.23 6.26 -5.12
CA GLY A 133 -7.82 6.45 -4.77
C GLY A 133 -7.41 5.73 -3.48
N VAL A 134 -6.19 5.20 -3.48
CA VAL A 134 -5.58 4.53 -2.32
C VAL A 134 -4.21 5.14 -2.02
N GLY A 135 -3.91 5.34 -0.74
CA GLY A 135 -2.66 5.95 -0.27
C GLY A 135 -1.44 5.03 -0.34
N THR A 136 -1.65 3.72 -0.50
CA THR A 136 -0.61 2.71 -0.64
C THR A 136 -0.84 1.89 -1.89
N ASN A 137 0.22 1.29 -2.43
CA ASN A 137 0.06 0.19 -3.38
C ASN A 137 -0.65 -0.98 -2.69
N VAL A 138 -1.48 -1.69 -3.43
CA VAL A 138 -2.25 -2.83 -2.93
C VAL A 138 -2.03 -4.02 -3.85
N ALA A 139 -1.63 -5.13 -3.26
CA ALA A 139 -1.72 -6.44 -3.88
C ALA A 139 -2.48 -7.37 -2.93
N THR A 140 -3.08 -8.43 -3.47
CA THR A 140 -3.97 -9.28 -2.68
C THR A 140 -3.75 -10.75 -3.03
N LEU A 141 -3.81 -11.59 -2.01
CA LEU A 141 -4.01 -13.03 -2.16
C LEU A 141 -5.51 -13.30 -2.34
N VAL A 142 -5.85 -14.51 -2.81
CA VAL A 142 -7.24 -14.97 -2.79
C VAL A 142 -7.47 -15.86 -1.55
N GLY A 143 -8.48 -15.50 -0.77
CA GLY A 143 -8.90 -16.23 0.41
C GLY A 143 -9.57 -17.56 0.05
N HIS A 144 -9.05 -18.66 0.58
CA HIS A 144 -9.69 -19.97 0.46
C HIS A 144 -11.13 -19.99 1.02
N GLY A 145 -11.38 -19.27 2.13
CA GLY A 145 -12.71 -19.15 2.73
C GLY A 145 -13.70 -18.49 1.76
N ASN A 146 -13.29 -17.39 1.13
CA ASN A 146 -14.07 -16.72 0.08
C ASN A 146 -14.37 -17.64 -1.10
N ILE A 147 -13.37 -18.39 -1.59
CA ILE A 147 -13.59 -19.36 -2.68
C ILE A 147 -14.60 -20.43 -2.27
N ARG A 148 -14.46 -21.00 -1.07
CA ARG A 148 -15.40 -22.02 -0.58
C ARG A 148 -16.82 -21.49 -0.50
N VAL A 149 -17.02 -20.33 0.12
CA VAL A 149 -18.36 -19.73 0.24
C VAL A 149 -18.96 -19.45 -1.14
N ALA A 150 -18.18 -18.89 -2.06
CA ALA A 150 -18.64 -18.58 -3.41
C ALA A 150 -18.97 -19.84 -4.25
N ALA A 151 -18.30 -20.96 -4.00
CA ALA A 151 -18.49 -22.18 -4.79
C ALA A 151 -19.52 -23.16 -4.19
N VAL A 152 -19.56 -23.28 -2.86
CA VAL A 152 -20.34 -24.33 -2.16
C VAL A 152 -21.22 -23.80 -1.01
N GLY A 153 -21.19 -22.50 -0.70
CA GLY A 153 -21.93 -21.92 0.42
C GLY A 153 -21.23 -22.06 1.79
N TRP A 154 -21.93 -21.66 2.85
CA TRP A 154 -21.48 -21.72 4.25
C TRP A 154 -21.57 -23.11 4.87
#